data_AF-A0A7X6ASS4-F1
#
_entry.id   AF-A0A7X6ASS4-F1
#
_cell.length_a   1.000
_cell.length_b   1.000
_cell.length_c   1.000
_cell.angle_alpha   90.00
_cell.angle_beta   90.00
_cell.angle_gamma   90.00
#
_symmetry.space_group_name_H-M   'P 1'
#
loop_
_entity.id
_entity.type
_entity.pdbx_description
1 polymer ?
#
loop_
_entity_poly.entity_id
_entity_poly.type
_entity_poly.pdbx_seq_one_letter_code
_entity_poly.pdbx_strand_id
1 'polypeptide(L)' 'GGFRLKERIGFRLREQGHEVIDCGTDDPESVDYPDFALAVAEHVAAGTAKWGIVVDGAGIGSCMAANK' A
#
# COMPACT_ATOMS: atom_id res chain seq x y z
N GLY A 1 2.56 8.49 -7.65
CA GLY A 1 1.85 9.61 -6.99
C GLY A 1 0.78 9.06 -6.06
N GLY A 2 1.04 9.04 -4.76
CA GLY A 2 0.16 8.37 -3.78
C GLY A 2 0.69 8.45 -2.34
N PHE A 3 1.99 8.68 -2.20
CA PHE A 3 2.73 8.81 -0.95
C PHE A 3 2.01 9.62 0.15
N ARG A 4 1.61 10.88 -0.11
CA ARG A 4 0.97 11.72 0.92
C ARG A 4 -0.35 11.14 1.45
N LEU A 5 -1.11 10.47 0.59
CA LEU A 5 -2.37 9.85 0.98
C LEU A 5 -2.11 8.53 1.74
N LYS A 6 -1.14 7.73 1.28
CA LYS A 6 -0.64 6.54 2.00
C LYS A 6 -0.27 6.89 3.45
N GLU A 7 0.56 7.92 3.64
CA GLU A 7 0.98 8.38 4.96
C GLU A 7 -0.19 8.78 5.86
N ARG A 8 -1.14 9.56 5.31
CA ARG A 8 -2.32 10.00 6.06
C ARG A 8 -3.23 8.85 6.47
N ILE A 9 -3.41 7.85 5.60
CA ILE A 9 -4.18 6.64 5.90
C ILE A 9 -3.46 5.81 6.98
N GLY A 10 -2.16 5.57 6.81
CA GLY A 10 -1.35 4.81 7.76
C GLY A 10 -1.35 5.43 9.15
N PHE A 11 -1.19 6.76 9.24
CA PHE A 11 -1.32 7.49 10.50
C PHE A 11 -2.68 7.26 11.16
N ARG A 12 -3.78 7.42 10.40
CA ARG A 12 -5.13 7.31 10.95
C ARG A 12 -5.46 5.88 11.42
N LEU A 13 -4.98 4.87 10.70
CA LEU A 13 -5.16 3.47 11.10
C LEU A 13 -4.39 3.15 12.39
N ARG A 14 -3.16 3.65 12.52
CA ARG A 14 -2.37 3.53 13.76
C ARG A 14 -3.06 4.23 14.93
N GLU A 15 -3.62 5.43 14.74
CA GLU A 15 -4.44 6.12 15.76
C GLU A 15 -5.66 5.30 16.20
N GLN A 16 -6.23 4.50 15.31
CA GLN A 16 -7.37 3.63 15.60
C GLN A 16 -6.97 2.30 16.27
N GLY A 17 -5.68 2.10 16.55
CA GLY A 17 -5.15 0.90 17.19
C GLY A 17 -4.90 -0.27 16.23
N HIS A 18 -4.89 -0.03 14.92
CA HIS A 18 -4.50 -1.05 13.94
C HIS A 18 -2.98 -1.14 13.81
N GLU A 19 -2.48 -2.36 13.71
CA GLU A 19 -1.11 -2.61 13.27
C GLU A 19 -1.02 -2.37 11.76
N VAL A 20 -0.02 -1.58 11.34
CA VAL A 20 0.16 -1.19 9.93
C VAL A 20 1.57 -1.58 9.49
N ILE A 21 1.63 -2.50 8.54
CA ILE A 21 2.84 -2.85 7.79
C ILE A 21 2.96 -1.86 6.63
N ASP A 22 3.95 -0.98 6.68
CA ASP A 22 4.24 -0.06 5.58
C ASP A 22 5.16 -0.75 4.57
N CYS A 23 4.67 -0.94 3.34
CA CYS A 23 5.43 -1.56 2.26
C CYS A 23 6.18 -0.52 1.41
N GLY A 24 6.16 0.76 1.78
CA GLY A 24 6.75 1.87 1.03
C GLY A 24 5.76 2.50 0.03
N THR A 25 6.20 3.44 -0.82
CA THR A 25 7.50 4.14 -0.81
C THR A 25 7.64 5.09 0.40
N ASP A 26 8.87 5.47 0.75
CA ASP A 26 9.21 6.29 1.93
C ASP A 26 9.39 7.78 1.61
N ASP A 27 9.34 8.12 0.32
CA ASP A 27 9.49 9.49 -0.17
C ASP A 27 8.57 9.75 -1.39
N PRO A 28 8.40 11.02 -1.82
CA PRO A 28 7.55 11.35 -2.95
C PRO A 28 8.23 11.19 -4.32
N GLU A 29 9.42 10.59 -4.40
CA GLU A 29 10.10 10.37 -5.66
C GLU A 29 9.35 9.40 -6.57
N SER A 30 9.69 9.43 -7.85
CA SER A 30 9.07 8.55 -8.83
C SER A 30 9.56 7.14 -8.63
N VAL A 31 8.62 6.22 -8.47
CA VAL A 31 8.88 4.79 -8.26
C VAL A 31 7.87 3.95 -9.04
N ASP A 32 8.19 2.67 -9.24
CA ASP A 32 7.34 1.72 -9.95
C ASP A 32 6.30 1.12 -8.99
N TYR A 33 5.03 1.49 -9.19
CA TYR A 33 3.92 1.02 -8.36
C TYR A 33 3.71 -0.51 -8.32
N PRO A 34 4.07 -1.32 -9.36
CA PRO A 34 3.87 -2.77 -9.31
C PRO A 34 4.63 -3.45 -8.17
N ASP A 35 5.83 -2.96 -7.80
CA ASP A 35 6.64 -3.55 -6.74
C ASP A 35 5.94 -3.44 -5.38
N PHE A 36 5.35 -2.27 -5.09
CA PHE A 36 4.60 -2.02 -3.87
C PHE A 36 3.24 -2.74 -3.86
N ALA A 37 2.58 -2.81 -5.01
CA ALA A 37 1.33 -3.56 -5.15
C ALA A 37 1.55 -5.06 -4.91
N LEU A 38 2.65 -5.61 -5.40
CA LEU A 38 3.04 -7.00 -5.18
C LEU A 38 3.34 -7.26 -3.70
N ALA A 39 4.16 -6.43 -3.04
CA ALA A 39 4.49 -6.59 -1.62
C ALA A 39 3.22 -6.61 -0.74
N VAL A 40 2.27 -5.71 -0.99
CA VAL A 40 0.99 -5.69 -0.25
C VAL A 40 0.17 -6.96 -0.54
N ALA A 41 0.10 -7.40 -1.81
CA ALA A 41 -0.63 -8.60 -2.18
C ALA A 41 -0.03 -9.86 -1.54
N GLU A 42 1.30 -9.98 -1.49
CA GLU A 42 2.01 -11.09 -0.84
C GLU A 42 1.71 -11.15 0.65
N HIS A 43 1.71 -10.01 1.36
CA HIS A 43 1.38 -9.97 2.78
C HIS A 43 -0.05 -10.44 3.08
N VAL A 44 -1.00 -10.08 2.21
CA VAL A 44 -2.40 -10.51 2.32
C VAL A 44 -2.55 -11.99 1.98
N ALA A 45 -1.93 -12.44 0.89
CA ALA A 45 -1.98 -13.84 0.46
C ALA A 45 -1.33 -14.79 1.47
N ALA A 46 -0.24 -14.36 2.11
CA ALA A 46 0.44 -15.11 3.17
C ALA A 46 -0.33 -15.11 4.51
N GLY A 47 -1.41 -14.33 4.65
CA GLY A 47 -2.17 -14.19 5.89
C GLY A 47 -1.46 -13.36 6.97
N THR A 48 -0.30 -12.77 6.67
CA THR A 48 0.42 -11.86 7.58
C THR A 48 -0.28 -10.51 7.76
N ALA A 49 -1.11 -10.12 6.77
CA ALA A 49 -2.02 -8.99 6.86
C ALA A 49 -3.44 -9.44 6.51
N LYS A 50 -4.44 -8.97 7.26
CA LYS A 50 -5.85 -9.26 6.97
C LYS A 50 -6.38 -8.46 5.78
N TRP A 51 -5.85 -7.26 5.57
CA TRP A 51 -6.29 -6.31 4.55
C TRP A 51 -5.08 -5.66 3.89
N GLY A 52 -5.20 -5.35 2.60
CA GLY A 52 -4.21 -4.59 1.84
C GLY A 52 -4.80 -3.27 1.36
N ILE A 53 -4.01 -2.19 1.43
CA ILE A 53 -4.35 -0.88 0.89
C ILE A 53 -3.22 -0.43 -0.02
N VAL A 54 -3.51 -0.17 -1.28
CA VAL A 54 -2.54 0.34 -2.26
C VAL A 54 -3.03 1.66 -2.81
N VAL A 55 -2.13 2.65 -2.92
CA VAL A 55 -2.45 4.01 -3.34
C VAL A 55 -1.52 4.44 -4.48
N ASP A 56 -2.09 4.68 -5.66
CA ASP A 56 -1.40 5.30 -6.79
C ASP A 56 -2.22 6.50 -7.33
N GLY A 57 -1.79 7.11 -8.44
CA GLY A 57 -2.42 8.32 -8.97
C GLY A 57 -3.85 8.10 -9.51
N ALA A 58 -4.15 6.91 -10.05
CA ALA A 58 -5.43 6.59 -10.66
C ALA A 58 -6.13 5.36 -10.02
N GLY A 59 -5.42 4.58 -9.22
CA GLY A 59 -5.80 3.31 -8.59
C GLY A 59 -5.89 2.10 -9.54
N ILE A 60 -5.94 2.32 -10.86
CA ILE A 60 -6.19 1.25 -11.84
C ILE A 60 -4.96 0.36 -12.02
N GLY A 61 -3.79 0.96 -12.17
CA GLY A 61 -2.53 0.24 -12.38
C GLY A 61 -2.20 -0.67 -11.22
N SER A 62 -2.20 -0.14 -10.00
CA SER A 62 -1.95 -0.89 -8.78
C SER A 62 -2.98 -1.99 -8.53
N CYS A 63 -4.26 -1.73 -8.82
CA CYS A 63 -5.31 -2.74 -8.67
C CYS A 63 -5.11 -3.93 -9.60
N MET A 64 -4.73 -3.70 -10.87
CA MET A 64 -4.40 -4.79 -11.78
C MET A 64 -3.15 -5.55 -11.34
N ALA A 65 -2.12 -4.87 -10.85
CA ALA A 65 -0.90 -5.52 -10.36
C ALA A 65 -1.15 -6.39 -9.12
N ALA A 66 -1.96 -5.91 -8.16
CA ALA A 66 -2.27 -6.65 -6.94
C ALA A 66 -3.22 -7.85 -7.15
N ASN A 67 -4.01 -7.85 -8.23
CA ASN A 67 -4.95 -8.94 -8.55
C ASN A 67 -4.40 -9.99 -9.53
N LYS A 68 -3.15 -9.87 -9.95
CA LYS A 68 -2.49 -10.92 -10.75
C LYS A 68 -2.10 -12.10 -9.87
#